data_AF-A0A1V6Q364-F1
#
_entry.id   AF-A0A1V6Q364-F1
#
_cell.length_a   1.000
_cell.length_b   1.000
_cell.length_c   1.000
_cell.angle_alpha   90.00
_cell.angle_beta   90.00
_cell.angle_gamma   90.00
#
_symmetry.space_group_name_H-M   'P 1'
#
loop_
_entity.id
_entity.type
_entity.pdbx_description
1 polymer ?
#
loop_
_entity_poly.entity_id
_entity_poly.type
_entity_poly.pdbx_seq_one_letter_code
_entity_poly.pdbx_strand_id
1 'polypeptide(L)'
;MAAPTPPSWLFPSILPISRTGDRVPPTWHVVFICPMEDAERVEMMTKLSTIDENWLDRPQAAMQRLVEIPWLMDWTPPTSAIFSIVKDDPLIVVDDQSQIDQTAIIIWKASTESSPEAARVPIARANILLGVAAQGGLSSEYARILPEPKAQPAIPTINRVLPSHLAGLRLEPSIPTLVSLVHLPEAAQRNLESMIGCQTIIRNWPKAQDPCSHTQLYRMFQALKISHESNYQAFALFIDEVPEDSEESDRPGGYRIVNAKGSSFPHFSDEDGSKLEITTLPFDKVEEYWNAAWNPESRIPATVPKGPYKYNAAMWKLNKFGGDPIVNPDDIANSLDTSVIFVLEKMTETELRKIRWEIFRGCDSDENFMWVDVSDRLVSPDMQGLVTYFESGEFTNHSPPYHFLAVDRQTLADAMEPFDERDALEAIIVASYEAGDVWFSDDMNRSFGYISTGYGYYRGDYDEVQNIHINLVISNMSWDEMCQHSPVFIIDLDFAGSKPRIREKKSATVAKDLYERSHVALYQPQYLHQPRKDSTEANTSKLTPSRCFTPSDAA
;
A
#
# COMPACT_ATOMS: atom_id res chain seq x y z
N MET A 1 -14.87 -22.06 13.35
CA MET A 1 -14.43 -20.77 12.77
C MET A 1 -13.64 -21.12 11.53
N ALA A 2 -13.95 -20.53 10.38
CA ALA A 2 -13.13 -20.73 9.17
C ALA A 2 -11.75 -20.11 9.44
N ALA A 3 -10.68 -20.83 9.12
CA ALA A 3 -9.34 -20.24 9.17
C ALA A 3 -9.32 -19.06 8.18
N PRO A 4 -8.72 -17.91 8.54
CA PRO A 4 -8.57 -16.80 7.62
C PRO A 4 -7.76 -17.26 6.41
N THR A 5 -8.27 -17.01 5.21
CA THR A 5 -7.54 -17.26 3.96
C THR A 5 -6.45 -16.19 3.81
N PRO A 6 -5.20 -16.57 3.53
CA PRO A 6 -4.14 -15.60 3.27
C PRO A 6 -4.46 -14.66 2.11
N PRO A 7 -4.23 -13.35 2.28
CA PRO A 7 -4.25 -12.39 1.19
C PRO A 7 -3.37 -12.86 0.04
N SER A 8 -3.83 -12.67 -1.19
CA SER A 8 -3.13 -13.18 -2.37
C SER A 8 -1.73 -12.61 -2.57
N TRP A 9 -1.44 -11.44 -2.00
CA TRP A 9 -0.14 -10.77 -2.11
C TRP A 9 0.96 -11.42 -1.26
N LEU A 10 0.60 -12.26 -0.28
CA LEU A 10 1.55 -13.08 0.50
C LEU A 10 1.91 -14.40 -0.19
N PHE A 11 1.26 -14.70 -1.32
CA PHE A 11 1.58 -15.91 -2.08
C PHE A 11 2.88 -15.76 -2.88
N PRO A 12 3.61 -16.88 -3.09
CA PRO A 12 4.79 -16.89 -3.94
C PRO A 12 4.48 -16.34 -5.33
N SER A 13 5.28 -15.38 -5.78
CA SER A 13 5.23 -14.82 -7.12
C SER A 13 6.29 -15.50 -7.97
N ILE A 14 5.84 -16.34 -8.91
CA ILE A 14 6.72 -17.08 -9.81
C ILE A 14 7.01 -16.22 -11.04
N LEU A 15 8.29 -15.97 -11.31
CA LEU A 15 8.70 -15.24 -12.50
C LEU A 15 8.67 -16.18 -13.72
N PRO A 16 8.20 -15.70 -14.87
CA PRO A 16 8.21 -16.49 -16.08
C PRO A 16 9.64 -16.71 -16.56
N ILE A 17 10.23 -17.85 -16.22
CA ILE A 17 11.54 -18.23 -16.74
C ILE A 17 11.28 -18.95 -18.05
N SER A 18 11.30 -18.17 -19.13
CA SER A 18 11.41 -18.61 -20.53
C SER A 18 11.23 -20.13 -20.73
N ARG A 19 10.01 -20.52 -21.12
CA ARG A 19 9.62 -21.89 -21.51
C ARG A 19 10.49 -22.50 -22.64
N THR A 20 11.38 -21.74 -23.28
CA THR A 20 12.00 -22.09 -24.57
C THR A 20 13.32 -21.36 -24.87
N GLY A 21 14.13 -20.99 -23.87
CA GLY A 21 15.52 -20.61 -24.12
C GLY A 21 16.42 -21.85 -24.20
N ASP A 22 17.55 -21.81 -24.92
CA ASP A 22 18.58 -22.87 -25.05
C ASP A 22 19.20 -23.38 -23.73
N ARG A 23 18.56 -23.17 -22.58
CA ARG A 23 19.03 -23.56 -21.25
C ARG A 23 18.71 -25.04 -21.02
N VAL A 24 19.78 -25.82 -21.03
CA VAL A 24 19.78 -27.23 -20.63
C VAL A 24 20.21 -27.32 -19.16
N PRO A 25 19.45 -28.01 -18.28
CA PRO A 25 18.12 -28.60 -18.49
C PRO A 25 16.96 -27.64 -18.10
N PRO A 26 15.76 -27.86 -18.67
CA PRO A 26 14.54 -27.20 -18.21
C PRO A 26 14.22 -27.62 -16.75
N THR A 27 13.61 -26.69 -16.01
CA THR A 27 13.44 -26.77 -14.56
C THR A 27 11.98 -26.55 -14.18
N TRP A 28 11.41 -27.44 -13.36
CA TRP A 28 10.12 -27.22 -12.70
C TRP A 28 10.29 -26.53 -11.35
N HIS A 29 9.38 -25.62 -11.05
CA HIS A 29 9.24 -25.03 -9.73
C HIS A 29 8.35 -25.92 -8.86
N VAL A 30 8.81 -26.20 -7.65
CA VAL A 30 8.07 -26.90 -6.60
C VAL A 30 7.73 -25.90 -5.51
N VAL A 31 6.46 -25.54 -5.41
CA VAL A 31 5.96 -24.57 -4.43
C VAL A 31 5.37 -25.32 -3.25
N PHE A 32 5.94 -25.10 -2.06
CA PHE A 32 5.36 -25.58 -0.81
C PHE A 32 4.35 -24.53 -0.36
N ILE A 33 3.12 -24.96 -0.07
CA ILE A 33 2.04 -24.11 0.47
C ILE A 33 1.57 -24.62 1.83
N CYS A 34 2.49 -25.16 2.61
CA CYS A 34 2.27 -25.65 3.96
C CYS A 34 3.55 -25.48 4.80
N PRO A 35 3.43 -25.24 6.11
CA PRO A 35 4.57 -25.29 7.02
C PRO A 35 5.22 -26.69 6.97
N MET A 36 6.54 -26.74 6.79
CA MET A 36 7.28 -28.00 6.65
C MET A 36 8.72 -27.83 7.13
N GLU A 37 9.21 -28.79 7.91
CA GLU A 37 10.60 -28.81 8.38
C GLU A 37 11.59 -29.06 7.22
N ASP A 38 12.81 -28.56 7.33
CA ASP A 38 13.85 -28.70 6.30
C ASP A 38 14.06 -30.17 5.88
N ALA A 39 14.05 -31.09 6.84
CA ALA A 39 14.23 -32.52 6.58
C ALA A 39 13.06 -33.13 5.78
N GLU A 40 11.83 -32.75 6.10
CA GLU A 40 10.61 -33.21 5.42
C GLU A 40 10.56 -32.69 3.98
N ARG A 41 10.96 -31.43 3.78
CA ARG A 41 11.07 -30.80 2.47
C ARG A 41 12.12 -31.49 1.59
N VAL A 42 13.29 -31.78 2.14
CA VAL A 42 14.32 -32.56 1.44
C VAL A 42 13.82 -33.96 1.05
N GLU A 43 13.08 -34.62 1.94
CA GLU A 43 12.46 -35.92 1.64
C GLU A 43 11.43 -35.82 0.51
N MET A 44 10.57 -34.79 0.53
CA MET A 44 9.58 -34.53 -0.52
C MET A 44 10.25 -34.25 -1.88
N MET A 45 11.27 -33.40 -1.91
CA MET A 45 12.04 -33.11 -3.13
C MET A 45 12.74 -34.36 -3.67
N THR A 46 13.23 -35.22 -2.78
CA THR A 46 13.81 -36.52 -3.16
C THR A 46 12.76 -37.39 -3.82
N LYS A 47 11.57 -37.55 -3.21
CA LYS A 47 10.46 -38.34 -3.78
C LYS A 47 10.01 -37.82 -5.14
N LEU A 48 9.88 -36.50 -5.30
CA LEU A 48 9.55 -35.87 -6.59
C LEU A 48 10.60 -36.11 -7.69
N SER A 49 11.84 -36.41 -7.29
CA SER A 49 12.97 -36.71 -8.18
C SER A 49 13.19 -38.21 -8.39
N THR A 50 12.37 -39.08 -7.79
CA THR A 50 12.44 -40.53 -8.00
C THR A 50 11.54 -40.97 -9.14
N ILE A 51 11.95 -42.05 -9.81
CA ILE A 51 11.13 -42.70 -10.84
C ILE A 51 10.30 -43.79 -10.17
N ASP A 52 8.98 -43.76 -10.39
CA ASP A 52 8.11 -44.88 -10.05
C ASP A 52 8.40 -46.07 -11.00
N GLU A 53 9.19 -47.03 -10.51
CA GLU A 53 9.55 -48.25 -11.26
C GLU A 53 8.35 -49.17 -11.53
N ASN A 54 7.26 -49.04 -10.77
CA ASN A 54 6.06 -49.84 -10.92
C ASN A 54 5.04 -49.22 -11.89
N TRP A 55 5.38 -48.09 -12.52
CA TRP A 55 4.51 -47.41 -13.48
C TRP A 55 4.59 -48.05 -14.88
N LEU A 56 3.80 -49.10 -15.08
CA LEU A 56 3.80 -49.93 -16.30
C LEU A 56 3.60 -49.13 -17.61
N ASP A 57 2.71 -48.14 -17.60
CA ASP A 57 2.37 -47.32 -18.77
C ASP A 57 2.98 -45.91 -18.72
N ARG A 58 4.20 -45.79 -18.18
CA ARG A 58 4.89 -44.51 -18.03
C ARG A 58 5.05 -43.79 -19.38
N PRO A 59 4.62 -42.50 -19.49
CA PRO A 59 4.86 -41.67 -20.66
C PRO A 59 6.36 -41.50 -20.96
N GLN A 60 6.69 -41.39 -22.25
CA GLN A 60 8.05 -41.07 -22.72
C GLN A 60 8.38 -39.58 -22.52
N ALA A 61 8.31 -39.09 -21.28
CA ALA A 61 8.79 -37.77 -20.89
C ALA A 61 10.03 -37.91 -19.99
N ALA A 62 10.98 -36.98 -20.17
CA ALA A 62 12.17 -36.89 -19.35
C ALA A 62 11.84 -36.22 -18.00
N MET A 63 12.50 -36.66 -16.93
CA MET A 63 12.48 -35.89 -15.68
C MET A 63 13.21 -34.57 -15.89
N GLN A 64 12.66 -33.51 -15.32
CA GLN A 64 13.27 -32.19 -15.32
C GLN A 64 13.95 -31.92 -13.98
N ARG A 65 14.85 -30.92 -13.98
CA ARG A 65 15.43 -30.39 -12.74
C ARG A 65 14.29 -29.78 -11.91
N LEU A 66 14.37 -29.89 -10.58
CA LEU A 66 13.41 -29.26 -9.67
C LEU A 66 14.10 -28.14 -8.89
N VAL A 67 13.41 -27.02 -8.70
CA VAL A 67 13.80 -25.95 -7.76
C VAL A 67 12.68 -25.72 -6.78
N GLU A 68 13.03 -25.56 -5.50
CA GLU A 68 12.05 -25.38 -4.44
C GLU A 68 11.77 -23.90 -4.16
N ILE A 69 10.52 -23.64 -3.78
CA ILE A 69 10.05 -22.38 -3.22
C ILE A 69 9.36 -22.72 -1.90
N PRO A 70 10.04 -22.54 -0.76
CA PRO A 70 9.51 -22.92 0.53
C PRO A 70 8.35 -22.02 0.96
N TRP A 71 7.43 -22.58 1.73
CA TRP A 71 6.42 -21.79 2.42
C TRP A 71 7.07 -21.08 3.62
N LEU A 72 6.94 -19.76 3.70
CA LEU A 72 7.57 -18.95 4.76
C LEU A 72 6.59 -18.53 5.86
N MET A 73 5.35 -19.01 5.80
CA MET A 73 4.28 -18.58 6.69
C MET A 73 3.77 -19.72 7.58
N ASP A 74 3.24 -19.41 8.75
CA ASP A 74 2.78 -20.42 9.73
C ASP A 74 1.37 -21.00 9.47
N TRP A 75 0.73 -20.57 8.39
CA TRP A 75 -0.69 -20.82 8.09
C TRP A 75 -0.83 -21.44 6.71
N THR A 76 -1.66 -22.46 6.59
CA THR A 76 -1.89 -23.16 5.32
C THR A 76 -3.05 -22.49 4.56
N PRO A 77 -2.84 -22.01 3.32
CA PRO A 77 -3.94 -21.58 2.46
C PRO A 77 -4.89 -22.73 2.08
N PRO A 78 -6.13 -22.44 1.68
CA PRO A 78 -6.97 -23.44 1.01
C PRO A 78 -6.29 -23.89 -0.29
N THR A 79 -6.48 -25.15 -0.69
CA THR A 79 -5.91 -25.71 -1.93
C THR A 79 -6.28 -24.88 -3.18
N SER A 80 -7.40 -24.15 -3.17
CA SER A 80 -7.79 -23.25 -4.27
C SER A 80 -6.81 -22.09 -4.52
N ALA A 81 -5.97 -21.74 -3.54
CA ALA A 81 -4.96 -20.67 -3.67
C ALA A 81 -3.93 -20.92 -4.78
N ILE A 82 -3.73 -22.17 -5.21
CA ILE A 82 -2.83 -22.53 -6.32
C ILE A 82 -3.14 -21.76 -7.60
N PHE A 83 -4.41 -21.41 -7.83
CA PHE A 83 -4.85 -20.66 -9.01
C PHE A 83 -4.49 -19.18 -8.95
N SER A 84 -4.14 -18.67 -7.77
CA SER A 84 -3.60 -17.31 -7.58
C SER A 84 -2.07 -17.28 -7.70
N ILE A 85 -1.39 -18.39 -7.43
CA ILE A 85 0.06 -18.55 -7.56
C ILE A 85 0.46 -18.72 -9.03
N VAL A 86 -0.31 -19.51 -9.79
CA VAL A 86 0.00 -19.78 -11.19
C VAL A 86 -0.37 -18.56 -12.05
N LYS A 87 0.61 -17.98 -12.74
CA LYS A 87 0.36 -16.99 -13.79
C LYS A 87 0.30 -17.69 -15.14
N ASP A 88 1.46 -18.09 -15.64
CA ASP A 88 1.60 -18.72 -16.95
C ASP A 88 2.54 -19.92 -16.96
N ASP A 89 3.28 -20.25 -15.90
CA ASP A 89 4.22 -21.39 -15.92
C ASP A 89 3.69 -22.62 -15.19
N PRO A 90 3.99 -23.85 -15.68
CA PRO A 90 3.58 -25.07 -15.00
C PRO A 90 4.36 -25.25 -13.69
N LEU A 91 3.67 -25.64 -12.62
CA LEU A 91 4.24 -25.78 -11.28
C LEU A 91 3.83 -27.12 -10.66
N ILE A 92 4.67 -27.61 -9.75
CA ILE A 92 4.31 -28.65 -8.79
C ILE A 92 4.01 -27.95 -7.46
N VAL A 93 2.91 -28.30 -6.81
CA VAL A 93 2.52 -27.75 -5.52
C VAL A 93 2.42 -28.87 -4.48
N VAL A 94 2.96 -28.61 -3.29
CA VAL A 94 2.91 -29.50 -2.13
C VAL A 94 2.11 -28.81 -1.02
N ASP A 95 0.94 -29.37 -0.69
CA ASP A 95 0.07 -28.93 0.41
C ASP A 95 0.10 -29.94 1.58
N ASP A 96 -0.64 -29.65 2.66
CA ASP A 96 -0.70 -30.55 3.83
C ASP A 96 -1.12 -31.98 3.44
N GLN A 97 -2.08 -32.11 2.51
CA GLN A 97 -2.58 -33.41 2.05
C GLN A 97 -1.53 -34.19 1.25
N SER A 98 -0.62 -33.50 0.56
CA SER A 98 0.47 -34.13 -0.18
C SER A 98 1.37 -34.99 0.70
N GLN A 99 1.62 -34.55 1.94
CA GLN A 99 2.43 -35.31 2.91
C GLN A 99 1.72 -36.59 3.37
N ILE A 100 0.42 -36.47 3.65
CA ILE A 100 -0.40 -37.57 4.19
C ILE A 100 -0.59 -38.66 3.12
N ASP A 101 -0.98 -38.25 1.91
CA ASP A 101 -1.37 -39.19 0.86
C ASP A 101 -0.23 -39.60 -0.06
N GLN A 102 0.97 -39.04 0.13
CA GLN A 102 2.10 -39.19 -0.81
C GLN A 102 1.69 -38.75 -2.23
N THR A 103 1.00 -37.62 -2.32
CA THR A 103 0.56 -37.01 -3.58
C THR A 103 1.25 -35.66 -3.80
N ALA A 104 1.07 -35.08 -4.97
CA ALA A 104 1.38 -33.70 -5.27
C ALA A 104 0.32 -33.13 -6.21
N ILE A 105 0.20 -31.82 -6.26
CA ILE A 105 -0.65 -31.14 -7.23
C ILE A 105 0.23 -30.68 -8.38
N ILE A 106 -0.18 -30.99 -9.60
CA ILE A 106 0.38 -30.37 -10.80
C ILE A 106 -0.60 -29.31 -11.29
N ILE A 107 -0.08 -28.12 -11.60
CA ILE A 107 -0.87 -27.02 -12.15
C ILE A 107 -0.20 -26.53 -13.43
N TRP A 108 -0.99 -26.33 -14.49
CA TRP A 108 -0.47 -25.94 -15.79
C TRP A 108 -1.51 -25.11 -16.55
N LYS A 109 -1.04 -24.43 -17.59
CA LYS A 109 -1.89 -23.73 -18.56
C LYS A 109 -1.45 -24.14 -19.95
N ALA A 110 -2.30 -24.90 -20.65
CA ALA A 110 -2.04 -25.30 -22.02
C ALA A 110 -2.01 -24.06 -22.93
N SER A 111 -1.16 -24.06 -23.96
CA SER A 111 -0.95 -22.90 -24.85
C SER A 111 -2.21 -22.43 -25.59
N THR A 112 -3.24 -23.28 -25.67
CA THR A 112 -4.52 -23.01 -26.33
C THR A 112 -5.66 -22.63 -25.39
N GLU A 113 -5.43 -22.62 -24.07
CA GLU A 113 -6.48 -22.43 -23.06
C GLU A 113 -6.39 -21.08 -22.35
N SER A 114 -7.55 -20.53 -22.01
CA SER A 114 -7.65 -19.23 -21.32
C SER A 114 -7.46 -19.33 -19.81
N SER A 115 -7.60 -20.52 -19.22
CA SER A 115 -7.58 -20.74 -17.77
C SER A 115 -6.60 -21.86 -17.37
N PRO A 116 -5.90 -21.74 -16.24
CA PRO A 116 -5.08 -22.83 -15.70
C PRO A 116 -5.94 -24.01 -15.25
N GLU A 117 -5.37 -25.21 -15.37
CA GLU A 117 -5.91 -26.47 -14.86
C GLU A 117 -5.00 -27.04 -13.76
N ALA A 118 -5.59 -27.79 -12.84
CA ALA A 118 -4.85 -28.49 -11.80
C ALA A 118 -5.37 -29.90 -11.56
N ALA A 119 -4.47 -30.81 -11.19
CA ALA A 119 -4.79 -32.20 -10.85
C ALA A 119 -3.90 -32.72 -9.73
N ARG A 120 -4.46 -33.58 -8.87
CA ARG A 120 -3.68 -34.30 -7.85
C ARG A 120 -3.18 -35.62 -8.42
N VAL A 121 -1.88 -35.87 -8.27
CA VAL A 121 -1.17 -37.03 -8.83
C VAL A 121 -0.27 -37.68 -7.78
N PRO A 122 0.11 -38.95 -7.92
CA PRO A 122 1.11 -39.57 -7.05
C PRO A 122 2.44 -38.80 -7.09
N ILE A 123 3.07 -38.58 -5.93
CA ILE A 123 4.24 -37.71 -5.82
C ILE A 123 5.41 -38.14 -6.72
N ALA A 124 5.70 -39.44 -6.78
CA ALA A 124 6.77 -40.01 -7.62
C ALA A 124 6.49 -39.91 -9.14
N ARG A 125 5.31 -39.45 -9.55
CA ARG A 125 4.93 -39.27 -10.96
C ARG A 125 4.81 -37.79 -11.37
N ALA A 126 4.78 -36.87 -10.41
CA ALA A 126 4.45 -35.46 -10.63
C ALA A 126 5.37 -34.77 -11.64
N ASN A 127 6.69 -34.97 -11.53
CA ASN A 127 7.69 -34.37 -12.42
C ASN A 127 7.45 -34.72 -13.90
N ILE A 128 7.21 -36.01 -14.18
CA ILE A 128 6.95 -36.53 -15.52
C ILE A 128 5.56 -36.06 -16.00
N LEU A 129 4.52 -36.22 -15.16
CA LEU A 129 3.14 -35.87 -15.52
C LEU A 129 2.96 -34.38 -15.80
N LEU A 130 3.66 -33.49 -15.10
CA LEU A 130 3.63 -32.06 -15.40
C LEU A 130 4.14 -31.77 -16.82
N GLY A 131 5.18 -32.47 -17.27
CA GLY A 131 5.69 -32.35 -18.63
C GLY A 131 4.70 -32.81 -19.70
N VAL A 132 3.93 -33.87 -19.43
CA VAL A 132 2.87 -34.32 -20.35
C VAL A 132 1.69 -33.34 -20.33
N ALA A 133 1.28 -32.89 -19.15
CA ALA A 133 0.17 -31.95 -18.96
C ALA A 133 0.45 -30.60 -19.63
N ALA A 134 1.67 -30.07 -19.50
CA ALA A 134 2.11 -28.84 -20.16
C ALA A 134 2.06 -28.91 -21.70
N GLN A 135 2.12 -30.12 -22.27
CA GLN A 135 1.97 -30.37 -23.72
C GLN A 135 0.51 -30.65 -24.14
N GLY A 136 -0.45 -30.50 -23.23
CA GLY A 136 -1.88 -30.72 -23.48
C GLY A 136 -2.34 -32.17 -23.28
N GLY A 137 -1.54 -33.02 -22.62
CA GLY A 137 -1.88 -34.42 -22.36
C GLY A 137 -1.93 -34.74 -20.87
N LEU A 138 -3.12 -34.83 -20.27
CA LEU A 138 -3.28 -35.47 -18.96
C LEU A 138 -4.52 -36.36 -18.95
N SER A 139 -4.35 -37.60 -18.49
CA SER A 139 -5.44 -38.57 -18.39
C SER A 139 -6.59 -38.06 -17.52
N SER A 140 -7.80 -38.50 -17.82
CA SER A 140 -9.01 -38.22 -17.03
C SER A 140 -9.08 -39.02 -15.73
N GLU A 141 -8.16 -39.95 -15.51
CA GLU A 141 -8.08 -40.76 -14.28
C GLU A 141 -7.60 -39.99 -13.04
N TYR A 142 -6.93 -38.85 -13.23
CA TYR A 142 -6.45 -38.00 -12.13
C TYR A 142 -7.52 -37.01 -11.70
N ALA A 143 -7.73 -36.90 -10.39
CA ALA A 143 -8.72 -36.00 -9.81
C ALA A 143 -8.36 -34.54 -10.13
N ARG A 144 -9.26 -33.87 -10.87
CA ARG A 144 -9.13 -32.45 -11.22
C ARG A 144 -9.52 -31.59 -10.02
N ILE A 145 -8.74 -30.53 -9.81
CA ILE A 145 -9.06 -29.48 -8.85
C ILE A 145 -9.71 -28.35 -9.65
N LEU A 146 -10.88 -27.91 -9.21
CA LEU A 146 -11.62 -26.84 -9.89
C LEU A 146 -11.35 -25.50 -9.20
N PRO A 147 -11.24 -24.40 -9.96
CA PRO A 147 -11.19 -23.07 -9.37
C PRO A 147 -12.51 -22.78 -8.64
N GLU A 148 -12.43 -22.19 -7.46
CA GLU A 148 -13.63 -21.76 -6.74
C GLU A 148 -14.31 -20.61 -7.53
N PRO A 149 -15.65 -20.56 -7.57
CA PRO A 149 -16.34 -19.43 -8.15
C PRO A 149 -15.94 -18.18 -7.37
N LYS A 150 -15.32 -17.19 -8.03
CA LYS A 150 -15.05 -15.90 -7.40
C LYS A 150 -16.37 -15.32 -6.91
N ALA A 151 -16.52 -15.19 -5.59
CA ALA A 151 -17.63 -14.44 -5.02
C ALA A 151 -17.53 -13.02 -5.55
N GLN A 152 -18.58 -12.52 -6.21
CA GLN A 152 -18.65 -11.10 -6.53
C GLN A 152 -18.62 -10.33 -5.22
N PRO A 153 -17.65 -9.42 -5.02
CA PRO A 153 -17.58 -8.64 -3.80
C PRO A 153 -18.91 -7.90 -3.64
N ALA A 154 -19.45 -7.92 -2.43
CA ALA A 154 -20.64 -7.16 -2.10
C ALA A 154 -20.30 -5.68 -2.31
N ILE A 155 -21.10 -5.00 -3.13
CA ILE A 155 -20.96 -3.58 -3.41
C ILE A 155 -21.11 -2.82 -2.08
N PRO A 156 -20.05 -2.14 -1.58
CA PRO A 156 -20.17 -1.35 -0.38
C PRO A 156 -21.18 -0.21 -0.62
N THR A 157 -22.10 -0.03 0.34
CA THR A 157 -23.09 1.04 0.26
C THR A 157 -22.41 2.35 0.66
N ILE A 158 -22.23 3.27 -0.30
CA ILE A 158 -21.62 4.57 -0.03
C ILE A 158 -22.50 5.41 0.90
N ASN A 159 -21.95 5.86 2.02
CA ASN A 159 -22.65 6.70 2.98
C ASN A 159 -22.74 8.16 2.49
N ARG A 160 -23.93 8.58 2.05
CA ARG A 160 -24.23 9.96 1.63
C ARG A 160 -24.72 10.82 2.80
N VAL A 161 -23.88 10.98 3.81
CA VAL A 161 -24.27 11.68 5.05
C VAL A 161 -23.71 13.09 5.08
N LEU A 162 -24.60 14.09 5.11
CA LEU A 162 -24.24 15.48 5.38
C LEU A 162 -24.05 15.69 6.89
N PRO A 163 -23.05 16.49 7.30
CA PRO A 163 -22.97 17.00 8.67
C PRO A 163 -24.27 17.68 9.09
N SER A 164 -24.58 17.63 10.39
CA SER A 164 -25.85 18.16 10.94
C SER A 164 -26.09 19.63 10.61
N HIS A 165 -25.04 20.45 10.54
CA HIS A 165 -25.13 21.86 10.20
C HIS A 165 -25.44 22.12 8.71
N LEU A 166 -25.31 21.09 7.85
CA LEU A 166 -25.69 21.10 6.44
C LEU A 166 -26.93 20.24 6.17
N ALA A 167 -27.61 19.75 7.20
CA ALA A 167 -28.77 18.87 7.03
C ALA A 167 -29.85 19.50 6.16
N GLY A 168 -30.26 18.78 5.12
CA GLY A 168 -31.29 19.23 4.18
C GLY A 168 -30.82 20.23 3.11
N LEU A 169 -29.52 20.53 3.03
CA LEU A 169 -28.96 21.35 1.95
C LEU A 169 -29.27 20.70 0.59
N ARG A 170 -29.81 21.50 -0.33
CA ARG A 170 -30.03 21.13 -1.74
C ARG A 170 -29.41 22.21 -2.61
N LEU A 171 -28.65 21.78 -3.61
CA LEU A 171 -28.04 22.69 -4.58
C LEU A 171 -29.08 23.09 -5.64
N GLU A 172 -29.03 24.35 -6.05
CA GLU A 172 -29.92 24.90 -7.09
C GLU A 172 -29.09 25.36 -8.30
N PRO A 173 -29.58 25.16 -9.55
CA PRO A 173 -28.83 25.55 -10.75
C PRO A 173 -28.58 27.05 -10.88
N SER A 174 -29.47 27.90 -10.35
CA SER A 174 -29.46 29.34 -10.62
C SER A 174 -28.43 30.15 -9.82
N ILE A 175 -27.99 29.66 -8.67
CA ILE A 175 -27.10 30.39 -7.78
C ILE A 175 -25.98 29.46 -7.30
N PRO A 176 -24.69 29.80 -7.57
CA PRO A 176 -23.56 29.08 -7.02
C PRO A 176 -23.67 28.94 -5.50
N THR A 177 -23.60 27.71 -5.01
CA THR A 177 -23.59 27.42 -3.57
C THR A 177 -22.27 26.78 -3.21
N LEU A 178 -21.52 27.42 -2.31
CA LEU A 178 -20.21 26.99 -1.86
C LEU A 178 -20.27 26.63 -0.38
N VAL A 179 -19.75 25.46 -0.03
CA VAL A 179 -19.61 25.01 1.36
C VAL A 179 -18.19 25.26 1.83
N SER A 180 -18.02 25.97 2.94
CA SER A 180 -16.68 26.16 3.50
C SER A 180 -16.24 24.95 4.32
N LEU A 181 -14.97 24.57 4.15
CA LEU A 181 -14.29 23.51 4.87
C LEU A 181 -13.66 24.00 6.18
N VAL A 182 -13.64 25.32 6.41
CA VAL A 182 -13.10 25.99 7.59
C VAL A 182 -14.07 27.08 8.03
N HIS A 183 -13.93 27.56 9.27
CA HIS A 183 -14.79 28.66 9.71
C HIS A 183 -14.34 29.99 9.09
N LEU A 184 -15.23 30.60 8.31
CA LEU A 184 -15.01 31.92 7.69
C LEU A 184 -15.52 33.06 8.59
N PRO A 185 -14.66 34.00 9.03
CA PRO A 185 -15.10 35.24 9.65
C PRO A 185 -16.01 36.06 8.71
N GLU A 186 -16.88 36.91 9.26
CA GLU A 186 -17.80 37.71 8.43
C GLU A 186 -17.08 38.60 7.41
N ALA A 187 -15.93 39.15 7.78
CA ALA A 187 -15.12 39.97 6.87
C ALA A 187 -14.60 39.15 5.68
N ALA A 188 -14.20 37.89 5.92
CA ALA A 188 -13.75 36.99 4.88
C ALA A 188 -14.88 36.64 3.91
N GLN A 189 -16.09 36.38 4.42
CA GLN A 189 -17.26 36.09 3.59
C GLN A 189 -17.58 37.25 2.64
N ARG A 190 -17.62 38.50 3.14
CA ARG A 190 -17.86 39.68 2.31
C ARG A 190 -16.78 39.89 1.26
N ASN A 191 -15.52 39.65 1.62
CA ASN A 191 -14.40 39.75 0.68
C ASN A 191 -14.51 38.68 -0.41
N LEU A 192 -14.84 37.44 -0.06
CA LEU A 192 -15.04 36.35 -1.01
C LEU A 192 -16.20 36.63 -1.98
N GLU A 193 -17.34 37.09 -1.48
CA GLU A 193 -18.47 37.50 -2.32
C GLU A 193 -18.07 38.59 -3.33
N SER A 194 -17.27 39.57 -2.89
CA SER A 194 -16.74 40.62 -3.77
C SER A 194 -15.73 40.10 -4.79
N MET A 195 -14.90 39.11 -4.44
CA MET A 195 -13.88 38.54 -5.33
C MET A 195 -14.48 37.61 -6.38
N ILE A 196 -15.53 36.86 -6.02
CA ILE A 196 -16.27 35.98 -6.93
C ILE A 196 -17.03 36.81 -7.99
N GLY A 197 -17.55 37.97 -7.61
CA GLY A 197 -18.16 38.92 -8.55
C GLY A 197 -19.55 38.53 -9.06
N CYS A 198 -20.16 37.47 -8.51
CA CYS A 198 -21.54 37.06 -8.78
C CYS A 198 -22.30 36.73 -7.48
N GLN A 199 -23.63 36.72 -7.55
CA GLN A 199 -24.46 36.33 -6.40
C GLN A 199 -24.18 34.86 -6.04
N THR A 200 -23.78 34.63 -4.79
CA THR A 200 -23.33 33.31 -4.30
C THR A 200 -23.92 33.03 -2.91
N ILE A 201 -24.22 31.77 -2.62
CA ILE A 201 -24.60 31.32 -1.27
C ILE A 201 -23.40 30.63 -0.62
N ILE A 202 -22.90 31.21 0.48
CA ILE A 202 -21.83 30.60 1.28
C ILE A 202 -22.45 29.87 2.49
N ARG A 203 -22.21 28.56 2.59
CA ARG A 203 -22.54 27.75 3.77
C ARG A 203 -21.29 27.60 4.62
N ASN A 204 -21.22 28.37 5.69
CA ASN A 204 -20.03 28.46 6.52
C ASN A 204 -19.87 27.27 7.47
N TRP A 205 -18.63 26.88 7.74
CA TRP A 205 -18.31 25.86 8.74
C TRP A 205 -18.52 26.41 10.17
N PRO A 206 -18.96 25.58 11.13
CA PRO A 206 -19.15 26.02 12.51
C PRO A 206 -17.82 26.42 13.19
N LYS A 207 -17.80 27.58 13.87
CA LYS A 207 -16.62 28.11 14.56
C LYS A 207 -16.01 27.20 15.61
N ALA A 208 -16.84 26.39 16.28
CA ALA A 208 -16.44 25.55 17.39
C ALA A 208 -16.01 24.12 16.96
N GLN A 209 -15.97 23.84 15.67
CA GLN A 209 -15.58 22.54 15.13
C GLN A 209 -14.22 22.65 14.44
N ASP A 210 -13.44 21.57 14.50
CA ASP A 210 -12.23 21.43 13.69
C ASP A 210 -12.56 21.55 12.21
N PRO A 211 -11.60 21.96 11.36
CA PRO A 211 -11.75 21.94 9.92
C PRO A 211 -12.29 20.62 9.37
N CYS A 212 -12.94 20.69 8.21
CA CYS A 212 -13.47 19.52 7.52
C CYS A 212 -12.34 18.56 7.14
N SER A 213 -12.43 17.33 7.64
CA SER A 213 -11.51 16.25 7.25
C SER A 213 -11.74 15.78 5.81
N HIS A 214 -10.76 15.09 5.23
CA HIS A 214 -10.88 14.45 3.92
C HIS A 214 -12.05 13.44 3.86
N THR A 215 -12.23 12.64 4.91
CA THR A 215 -13.36 11.70 5.03
C THR A 215 -14.71 12.42 5.00
N GLN A 216 -14.85 13.54 5.71
CA GLN A 216 -16.06 14.35 5.67
C GLN A 216 -16.26 15.01 4.31
N LEU A 217 -15.19 15.53 3.69
CA LEU A 217 -15.22 16.13 2.37
C LEU A 217 -15.71 15.12 1.31
N TYR A 218 -15.20 13.89 1.33
CA TYR A 218 -15.67 12.83 0.44
C TYR A 218 -17.17 12.56 0.62
N ARG A 219 -17.64 12.37 1.86
CA ARG A 219 -19.05 12.10 2.16
C ARG A 219 -19.96 13.28 1.79
N MET A 220 -19.51 14.51 2.03
CA MET A 220 -20.20 15.73 1.60
C MET A 220 -20.28 15.83 0.08
N PHE A 221 -19.19 15.55 -0.63
CA PHE A 221 -19.17 15.49 -2.08
C PHE A 221 -20.20 14.46 -2.58
N GLN A 222 -20.20 13.24 -2.05
CA GLN A 222 -21.17 12.22 -2.46
C GLN A 222 -22.63 12.62 -2.23
N ALA A 223 -22.90 13.48 -1.23
CA ALA A 223 -24.23 14.00 -0.94
C ALA A 223 -24.61 15.22 -1.80
N LEU A 224 -23.64 16.06 -2.18
CA LEU A 224 -23.87 17.35 -2.84
C LEU A 224 -23.55 17.35 -4.33
N LYS A 225 -22.83 16.36 -4.86
CA LYS A 225 -22.32 16.39 -6.23
C LYS A 225 -23.43 16.65 -7.26
N ILE A 226 -23.13 17.54 -8.20
CA ILE A 226 -23.93 17.78 -9.39
C ILE A 226 -23.55 16.69 -10.38
N SER A 227 -24.47 15.74 -10.62
CA SER A 227 -24.28 14.60 -11.52
C SER A 227 -25.38 14.54 -12.57
N HIS A 228 -25.06 14.04 -13.76
CA HIS A 228 -26.02 13.84 -14.85
C HIS A 228 -26.01 12.40 -15.32
N GLU A 229 -27.17 11.88 -15.72
CA GLU A 229 -27.27 10.52 -16.29
C GLU A 229 -26.53 10.39 -17.62
N SER A 230 -26.34 11.51 -18.33
CA SER A 230 -25.71 11.55 -19.65
C SER A 230 -24.18 11.52 -19.61
N ASN A 231 -23.54 11.68 -18.45
CA ASN A 231 -22.07 11.65 -18.33
C ASN A 231 -21.59 11.07 -16.99
N TYR A 232 -20.32 10.66 -16.95
CA TYR A 232 -19.74 9.96 -15.80
C TYR A 232 -19.13 10.89 -14.76
N GLN A 233 -19.14 12.20 -14.97
CA GLN A 233 -18.45 13.16 -14.11
C GLN A 233 -19.44 13.91 -13.21
N ALA A 234 -19.04 14.09 -11.95
CA ALA A 234 -19.80 14.84 -10.96
C ALA A 234 -18.92 15.87 -10.28
N PHE A 235 -19.51 17.01 -9.93
CA PHE A 235 -18.77 18.19 -9.49
C PHE A 235 -19.40 18.83 -8.24
N ALA A 236 -18.57 19.44 -7.40
CA ALA A 236 -19.01 20.31 -6.30
C ALA A 236 -17.99 21.42 -6.05
N LEU A 237 -18.42 22.51 -5.41
CA LEU A 237 -17.56 23.63 -5.04
C LEU A 237 -17.50 23.82 -3.53
N PHE A 238 -16.28 24.05 -3.04
CA PHE A 238 -15.96 24.26 -1.64
C PHE A 238 -15.05 25.49 -1.48
N ILE A 239 -14.94 25.96 -0.24
CA ILE A 239 -14.00 27.03 0.13
C ILE A 239 -13.05 26.45 1.16
N ASP A 240 -11.75 26.55 0.91
CA ASP A 240 -10.71 26.12 1.85
C ASP A 240 -9.78 27.28 2.19
N GLU A 241 -9.00 27.11 3.25
CA GLU A 241 -7.95 28.04 3.64
C GLU A 241 -6.71 27.85 2.78
N VAL A 242 -6.07 28.95 2.42
CA VAL A 242 -4.73 28.96 1.83
C VAL A 242 -3.75 29.12 2.99
N PRO A 243 -2.79 28.20 3.16
CA PRO A 243 -1.79 28.33 4.23
C PRO A 243 -1.02 29.65 4.10
N GLU A 244 -0.67 30.26 5.22
CA GLU A 244 -0.12 31.62 5.30
C GLU A 244 1.17 31.80 4.47
N ASP A 245 1.93 30.71 4.27
CA ASP A 245 3.23 30.69 3.59
C ASP A 245 3.18 30.12 2.14
N SER A 246 2.00 29.97 1.50
CA SER A 246 1.96 29.42 0.14
C SER A 246 2.54 30.39 -0.91
N GLU A 247 3.53 29.94 -1.69
CA GLU A 247 4.08 30.71 -2.82
C GLU A 247 3.09 30.84 -4.00
N GLU A 248 2.01 30.04 -4.02
CA GLU A 248 0.95 30.06 -5.06
C GLU A 248 0.15 31.38 -5.11
N SER A 249 0.28 32.25 -4.11
CA SER A 249 -0.38 33.53 -4.11
C SER A 249 0.58 34.65 -3.76
N ASP A 250 0.60 35.71 -4.59
CA ASP A 250 1.16 37.05 -4.30
C ASP A 250 0.56 37.71 -3.02
N ARG A 251 -0.16 36.96 -2.18
CA ARG A 251 -0.80 37.38 -0.94
C ARG A 251 -0.59 36.30 0.13
N PRO A 252 0.29 36.50 1.12
CA PRO A 252 0.38 35.61 2.27
C PRO A 252 -0.96 35.63 3.02
N GLY A 253 -1.54 34.44 3.22
CA GLY A 253 -2.81 34.22 3.91
C GLY A 253 -4.07 34.52 3.09
N GLY A 254 -5.02 33.58 3.06
CA GLY A 254 -6.29 33.78 2.37
C GLY A 254 -7.18 32.54 2.30
N TYR A 255 -8.15 32.58 1.39
CA TYR A 255 -9.04 31.46 1.10
C TYR A 255 -8.96 31.14 -0.39
N ARG A 256 -9.27 29.91 -0.77
CA ARG A 256 -9.33 29.45 -2.17
C ARG A 256 -10.64 28.74 -2.45
N ILE A 257 -11.08 28.80 -3.70
CA ILE A 257 -12.20 27.97 -4.15
C ILE A 257 -11.64 26.63 -4.56
N VAL A 258 -12.09 25.58 -3.90
CA VAL A 258 -11.76 24.20 -4.22
C VAL A 258 -12.88 23.65 -5.06
N ASN A 259 -12.58 23.21 -6.27
CA ASN A 259 -13.51 22.41 -7.05
C ASN A 259 -13.17 20.93 -6.86
N ALA A 260 -14.19 20.15 -6.55
CA ALA A 260 -14.06 18.73 -6.32
C ALA A 260 -14.76 17.98 -7.45
N LYS A 261 -14.05 17.02 -8.03
CA LYS A 261 -14.47 16.23 -9.17
C LYS A 261 -14.39 14.74 -8.84
N GLY A 262 -15.41 14.00 -9.21
CA GLY A 262 -15.45 12.55 -9.03
C GLY A 262 -16.44 11.90 -9.99
N SER A 263 -16.75 10.63 -9.75
CA SER A 263 -17.69 9.91 -10.60
C SER A 263 -19.17 10.17 -10.24
N SER A 264 -20.01 10.29 -11.27
CA SER A 264 -21.48 10.24 -11.16
C SER A 264 -21.96 8.87 -10.70
N PHE A 265 -21.29 7.80 -11.14
CA PHE A 265 -21.67 6.43 -10.87
C PHE A 265 -20.63 5.74 -9.99
N PRO A 266 -21.05 5.09 -8.89
CA PRO A 266 -20.11 4.39 -8.02
C PRO A 266 -19.47 3.15 -8.65
N HIS A 267 -19.85 2.77 -9.87
CA HIS A 267 -19.40 1.53 -10.50
C HIS A 267 -19.28 1.63 -12.02
N PHE A 268 -18.11 2.07 -12.46
CA PHE A 268 -17.50 1.41 -13.59
C PHE A 268 -16.20 0.78 -13.10
N SER A 269 -15.71 -0.22 -13.82
CA SER A 269 -14.43 -0.93 -13.62
C SER A 269 -13.21 -0.01 -13.78
N ASP A 270 -13.34 1.24 -13.36
CA ASP A 270 -12.41 2.34 -13.54
C ASP A 270 -11.88 2.66 -12.15
N GLU A 271 -10.59 2.40 -11.93
CA GLU A 271 -9.89 2.64 -10.66
C GLU A 271 -9.96 4.13 -10.26
N ASP A 272 -10.17 5.02 -11.23
CA ASP A 272 -10.38 6.46 -11.03
C ASP A 272 -11.81 6.82 -10.57
N GLY A 273 -12.78 5.91 -10.73
CA GLY A 273 -14.18 6.17 -10.43
C GLY A 273 -14.51 6.19 -8.93
N SER A 274 -13.63 5.65 -8.09
CA SER A 274 -13.78 5.58 -6.63
C SER A 274 -13.20 6.79 -5.90
N LYS A 275 -12.30 7.55 -6.55
CA LYS A 275 -11.57 8.69 -5.97
C LYS A 275 -12.29 10.02 -6.17
N LEU A 276 -11.93 11.00 -5.34
CA LEU A 276 -12.32 12.40 -5.47
C LEU A 276 -11.05 13.22 -5.75
N GLU A 277 -11.04 14.03 -6.81
CA GLU A 277 -9.93 14.91 -7.18
C GLU A 277 -10.30 16.35 -6.79
N ILE A 278 -9.42 17.06 -6.08
CA ILE A 278 -9.63 18.47 -5.71
C ILE A 278 -8.61 19.39 -6.39
N THR A 279 -9.09 20.52 -6.91
CA THR A 279 -8.23 21.52 -7.57
C THR A 279 -8.66 22.94 -7.24
N THR A 280 -7.72 23.89 -7.33
CA THR A 280 -8.01 25.31 -7.12
C THR A 280 -8.68 25.93 -8.35
N LEU A 281 -9.88 26.50 -8.15
CA LEU A 281 -10.63 27.26 -9.14
C LEU A 281 -10.43 28.77 -8.92
N PRO A 282 -10.10 29.56 -9.95
CA PRO A 282 -10.07 31.02 -9.85
C PRO A 282 -11.44 31.60 -9.49
N PHE A 283 -11.47 32.66 -8.67
CA PHE A 283 -12.71 33.27 -8.18
C PHE A 283 -13.65 33.74 -9.29
N ASP A 284 -13.09 34.32 -10.36
CA ASP A 284 -13.83 34.82 -11.52
C ASP A 284 -14.45 33.71 -12.39
N LYS A 285 -14.10 32.44 -12.11
CA LYS A 285 -14.58 31.26 -12.85
C LYS A 285 -15.71 30.50 -12.16
N VAL A 286 -16.10 30.90 -10.95
CA VAL A 286 -17.14 30.21 -10.17
C VAL A 286 -18.47 30.11 -10.92
N GLU A 287 -18.97 31.21 -11.49
CA GLU A 287 -20.24 31.21 -12.24
C GLU A 287 -20.16 30.35 -13.52
N GLU A 288 -19.04 30.44 -14.25
CA GLU A 288 -18.81 29.70 -15.48
C GLU A 288 -18.77 28.18 -15.19
N TYR A 289 -18.06 27.78 -14.13
CA TYR A 289 -17.97 26.41 -13.65
C TYR A 289 -19.32 25.87 -13.20
N TRP A 290 -20.06 26.64 -12.37
CA TRP A 290 -21.37 26.23 -11.87
C TRP A 290 -22.35 25.96 -13.01
N ASN A 291 -22.42 26.88 -13.97
CA ASN A 291 -23.26 26.73 -15.15
C ASN A 291 -22.87 25.53 -16.02
N ALA A 292 -21.58 25.27 -16.20
CA ALA A 292 -21.09 24.11 -16.95
C ALA A 292 -21.37 22.78 -16.23
N ALA A 293 -21.27 22.74 -14.90
CA ALA A 293 -21.61 21.56 -14.11
C ALA A 293 -23.10 21.18 -14.25
N TRP A 294 -24.01 22.16 -14.27
CA TRP A 294 -25.45 21.94 -14.47
C TRP A 294 -25.85 21.74 -15.94
N ASN A 295 -25.07 22.25 -16.90
CA ASN A 295 -25.40 22.20 -18.32
C ASN A 295 -24.25 21.59 -19.14
N PRO A 296 -24.10 20.25 -19.15
CA PRO A 296 -22.92 19.57 -19.69
C PRO A 296 -22.69 19.76 -21.19
N GLU A 297 -23.74 20.15 -21.93
CA GLU A 297 -23.72 20.38 -23.38
C GLU A 297 -23.69 21.87 -23.76
N SER A 298 -23.74 22.78 -22.78
CA SER A 298 -23.83 24.23 -23.03
C SER A 298 -22.63 24.78 -23.82
N ARG A 299 -21.49 24.10 -23.76
CA ARG A 299 -20.28 24.40 -24.53
C ARG A 299 -19.62 23.11 -24.97
N ILE A 300 -19.48 22.91 -26.27
CA ILE A 300 -18.80 21.73 -26.81
C ILE A 300 -17.50 22.19 -27.48
N PRO A 301 -16.33 21.92 -26.86
CA PRO A 301 -15.03 22.17 -27.50
C PRO A 301 -14.88 21.40 -28.81
N ALA A 302 -14.14 21.95 -29.77
CA ALA A 302 -13.83 21.26 -31.03
C ALA A 302 -13.00 19.97 -30.84
N THR A 303 -12.32 19.85 -29.68
CA THR A 303 -11.34 18.81 -29.36
C THR A 303 -11.73 18.02 -28.10
N VAL A 304 -13.01 17.67 -27.93
CA VAL A 304 -13.37 16.70 -26.89
C VAL A 304 -12.83 15.32 -27.30
N PRO A 305 -12.13 14.60 -26.40
CA PRO A 305 -11.65 13.26 -26.69
C PRO A 305 -12.80 12.35 -27.14
N LYS A 306 -12.60 11.63 -28.25
CA LYS A 306 -13.49 10.55 -28.65
C LYS A 306 -13.06 9.30 -27.91
N GLY A 307 -13.82 8.90 -26.90
CA GLY A 307 -13.56 7.71 -26.10
C GLY A 307 -14.85 7.04 -25.62
N PRO A 308 -14.75 5.88 -24.96
CA PRO A 308 -15.90 5.20 -24.38
C PRO A 308 -16.51 5.97 -23.19
N TYR A 309 -15.75 6.90 -22.61
CA TYR A 309 -16.16 7.73 -21.49
C TYR A 309 -17.03 8.91 -21.93
N LYS A 310 -18.15 9.10 -21.24
CA LYS A 310 -19.00 10.27 -21.41
C LYS A 310 -18.53 11.37 -20.47
N TYR A 311 -17.82 12.36 -20.99
CA TYR A 311 -17.34 13.52 -20.23
C TYR A 311 -18.34 14.67 -20.29
N ASN A 312 -18.31 15.55 -19.30
CA ASN A 312 -18.98 16.85 -19.37
C ASN A 312 -18.17 17.77 -20.33
N ALA A 313 -18.68 17.96 -21.54
CA ALA A 313 -18.00 18.73 -22.58
C ALA A 313 -17.83 20.22 -22.19
N ALA A 314 -18.80 20.80 -21.50
CA ALA A 314 -18.76 22.19 -21.05
C ALA A 314 -17.64 22.43 -20.02
N MET A 315 -17.37 21.43 -19.19
CA MET A 315 -16.34 21.47 -18.17
C MET A 315 -14.91 21.30 -18.72
N TRP A 316 -14.75 20.68 -19.89
CA TRP A 316 -13.42 20.33 -20.42
C TRP A 316 -12.44 21.51 -20.55
N LYS A 317 -12.93 22.72 -20.87
CA LYS A 317 -12.07 23.93 -20.99
C LYS A 317 -11.81 24.63 -19.66
N LEU A 318 -12.60 24.33 -18.64
CA LEU A 318 -12.50 24.90 -17.30
C LEU A 318 -11.70 23.99 -16.36
N ASN A 319 -11.65 22.71 -16.72
CA ASN A 319 -10.97 21.70 -15.95
C ASN A 319 -9.45 21.92 -16.02
N LYS A 320 -8.83 22.09 -14.86
CA LYS A 320 -7.40 21.82 -14.70
C LYS A 320 -7.24 20.31 -14.56
N PHE A 321 -6.26 19.75 -15.26
CA PHE A 321 -5.91 18.33 -15.13
C PHE A 321 -4.86 18.20 -14.02
N GLY A 322 -5.00 17.18 -13.17
CA GLY A 322 -4.21 17.02 -11.96
C GLY A 322 -4.87 17.75 -10.78
N GLY A 323 -4.62 17.28 -9.56
CA GLY A 323 -5.22 17.78 -8.32
C GLY A 323 -4.99 16.81 -7.16
N ASP A 324 -5.29 17.23 -5.93
CA ASP A 324 -5.07 16.38 -4.76
C ASP A 324 -6.12 15.25 -4.75
N PRO A 325 -5.69 13.98 -4.76
CA PRO A 325 -6.60 12.85 -4.69
C PRO A 325 -7.06 12.59 -3.25
N ILE A 326 -8.35 12.30 -3.11
CA ILE A 326 -9.01 11.90 -1.86
C ILE A 326 -9.65 10.53 -2.07
N VAL A 327 -9.21 9.58 -1.25
CA VAL A 327 -9.68 8.19 -1.27
C VAL A 327 -11.12 8.04 -0.81
N ASN A 328 -11.77 6.95 -1.20
CA ASN A 328 -13.06 6.57 -0.64
C ASN A 328 -12.86 6.01 0.77
N PRO A 329 -13.31 6.70 1.83
CA PRO A 329 -13.13 6.19 3.19
C PRO A 329 -13.97 4.93 3.46
N ASP A 330 -14.96 4.59 2.64
CA ASP A 330 -15.78 3.40 2.82
C ASP A 330 -15.28 2.20 1.95
N ASP A 331 -14.25 2.41 1.11
CA ASP A 331 -13.64 1.40 0.24
C ASP A 331 -12.17 1.78 -0.05
N ILE A 332 -11.32 1.70 0.98
CA ILE A 332 -9.95 2.20 0.88
C ILE A 332 -9.17 1.36 -0.12
N ALA A 333 -9.17 0.04 0.03
CA ALA A 333 -8.34 -0.86 -0.77
C ALA A 333 -8.51 -0.70 -2.29
N ASN A 334 -9.72 -0.39 -2.75
CA ASN A 334 -10.05 -0.19 -4.17
C ASN A 334 -9.95 1.29 -4.64
N SER A 335 -9.61 2.22 -3.74
CA SER A 335 -9.42 3.64 -4.06
C SER A 335 -8.00 4.14 -3.90
N LEU A 336 -7.05 3.27 -3.52
CA LEU A 336 -5.63 3.59 -3.47
C LEU A 336 -5.01 3.70 -4.88
N ASP A 337 -3.85 4.34 -4.93
CA ASP A 337 -2.98 4.54 -6.09
C ASP A 337 -1.51 4.48 -5.63
N THR A 338 -0.56 4.93 -6.46
CA THR A 338 0.88 4.85 -6.18
C THR A 338 1.38 5.76 -5.04
N SER A 339 0.87 6.98 -4.91
CA SER A 339 1.40 7.98 -3.97
C SER A 339 0.50 8.14 -2.74
N VAL A 340 0.67 7.29 -1.73
CA VAL A 340 -0.16 7.25 -0.52
C VAL A 340 0.63 7.65 0.72
N ILE A 341 0.01 8.45 1.59
CA ILE A 341 0.47 8.75 2.96
C ILE A 341 -0.57 8.21 3.95
N PHE A 342 -0.19 7.19 4.73
CA PHE A 342 -1.03 6.65 5.81
C PHE A 342 -0.83 7.44 7.11
N VAL A 343 -1.93 7.82 7.75
CA VAL A 343 -1.91 8.39 9.11
C VAL A 343 -2.12 7.25 10.10
N LEU A 344 -1.08 6.93 10.87
CA LEU A 344 -1.06 5.77 11.77
C LEU A 344 -1.71 6.06 13.12
N GLU A 345 -1.62 7.29 13.59
CA GLU A 345 -2.17 7.71 14.89
C GLU A 345 -3.25 8.78 14.73
N LYS A 346 -4.26 8.74 15.61
CA LYS A 346 -5.39 9.67 15.57
C LYS A 346 -4.94 11.12 15.76
N MET A 347 -5.21 11.96 14.77
CA MET A 347 -4.90 13.39 14.79
C MET A 347 -6.13 14.21 14.41
N THR A 348 -6.19 15.45 14.89
CA THR A 348 -7.16 16.44 14.44
C THR A 348 -6.81 16.91 13.04
N GLU A 349 -7.80 17.40 12.29
CA GLU A 349 -7.53 17.95 10.94
C GLU A 349 -6.59 19.16 11.01
N THR A 350 -6.65 19.94 12.09
CA THR A 350 -5.70 21.05 12.32
C THR A 350 -4.25 20.55 12.42
N GLU A 351 -4.01 19.45 13.14
CA GLU A 351 -2.68 18.82 13.25
C GLU A 351 -2.23 18.23 11.91
N LEU A 352 -3.11 17.51 11.20
CA LEU A 352 -2.79 16.92 9.90
C LEU A 352 -2.45 17.97 8.84
N ARG A 353 -3.23 19.04 8.80
CA ARG A 353 -2.94 20.14 7.91
C ARG A 353 -1.59 20.77 8.27
N LYS A 354 -1.26 20.92 9.56
CA LYS A 354 0.06 21.38 9.98
C LYS A 354 1.18 20.48 9.45
N ILE A 355 1.06 19.15 9.52
CA ILE A 355 2.05 18.24 8.93
C ILE A 355 2.19 18.49 7.42
N ARG A 356 1.07 18.55 6.69
CA ARG A 356 1.06 18.83 5.24
C ARG A 356 1.82 20.12 4.91
N TRP A 357 1.61 21.16 5.70
CA TRP A 357 2.22 22.47 5.44
C TRP A 357 3.64 22.60 5.94
N GLU A 358 4.01 21.98 7.06
CA GLU A 358 5.33 22.17 7.68
C GLU A 358 6.37 21.20 7.13
N ILE A 359 5.96 20.00 6.75
CA ILE A 359 6.86 18.92 6.31
C ILE A 359 6.78 18.73 4.79
N PHE A 360 5.59 18.67 4.22
CA PHE A 360 5.40 18.52 2.76
C PHE A 360 5.33 19.88 2.06
N ARG A 361 6.06 20.85 2.63
CA ARG A 361 6.08 22.26 2.25
C ARG A 361 6.79 22.37 0.89
N GLY A 362 6.11 22.90 -0.13
CA GLY A 362 6.72 23.09 -1.44
C GLY A 362 6.85 21.80 -2.28
N CYS A 363 5.80 20.96 -2.31
CA CYS A 363 5.61 20.01 -3.42
C CYS A 363 5.44 20.78 -4.75
N ASP A 364 6.54 21.34 -5.26
CA ASP A 364 6.80 21.60 -6.68
C ASP A 364 6.99 20.26 -7.44
N SER A 365 6.96 19.13 -6.72
CA SER A 365 6.81 17.81 -7.32
C SER A 365 5.42 17.66 -7.91
N ASP A 366 5.34 17.27 -9.18
CA ASP A 366 4.08 16.91 -9.88
C ASP A 366 3.25 15.80 -9.17
N GLU A 367 3.75 15.23 -8.07
CA GLU A 367 3.11 14.17 -7.29
C GLU A 367 2.14 14.71 -6.25
N ASN A 368 0.86 14.35 -6.42
CA ASN A 368 -0.19 14.61 -5.45
C ASN A 368 -0.40 13.37 -4.56
N PHE A 369 -0.15 13.51 -3.25
CA PHE A 369 -0.30 12.40 -2.30
C PHE A 369 -1.75 12.21 -1.84
N MET A 370 -2.20 10.95 -1.77
CA MET A 370 -3.43 10.58 -1.07
C MET A 370 -3.17 10.45 0.43
N TRP A 371 -3.80 11.32 1.22
CA TRP A 371 -3.77 11.22 2.68
C TRP A 371 -4.88 10.32 3.18
N VAL A 372 -4.52 9.22 3.86
CA VAL A 372 -5.45 8.19 4.28
C VAL A 372 -5.36 7.97 5.79
N ASP A 373 -6.40 8.41 6.51
CA ASP A 373 -6.50 8.15 7.95
C ASP A 373 -7.03 6.74 8.22
N VAL A 374 -6.13 5.89 8.73
CA VAL A 374 -6.42 4.51 9.11
C VAL A 374 -6.34 4.31 10.63
N SER A 375 -6.10 5.37 11.40
CA SER A 375 -5.80 5.28 12.84
C SER A 375 -6.89 4.57 13.66
N ASP A 376 -8.16 4.75 13.29
CA ASP A 376 -9.30 4.08 13.93
C ASP A 376 -9.48 2.60 13.50
N ARG A 377 -8.70 2.12 12.51
CA ARG A 377 -8.70 0.74 11.99
C ARG A 377 -7.54 -0.11 12.51
N LEU A 378 -6.47 0.54 12.98
CA LEU A 378 -5.27 -0.16 13.40
C LEU A 378 -5.43 -0.73 14.82
N VAL A 379 -4.86 -1.92 15.04
CA VAL A 379 -4.78 -2.53 16.39
C VAL A 379 -3.73 -1.80 17.24
N SER A 380 -2.70 -1.23 16.60
CA SER A 380 -1.65 -0.40 17.18
C SER A 380 -1.31 0.75 16.23
N PRO A 381 -0.98 1.96 16.73
CA PRO A 381 -0.69 3.13 15.90
C PRO A 381 0.74 3.10 15.32
N ASP A 382 1.12 2.00 14.69
CA ASP A 382 2.47 1.75 14.16
C ASP A 382 2.42 0.93 12.86
N MET A 383 3.60 0.72 12.25
CA MET A 383 3.72 -0.07 11.03
C MET A 383 3.22 -1.51 11.19
N GLN A 384 3.35 -2.11 12.38
CA GLN A 384 2.82 -3.45 12.63
C GLN A 384 1.29 -3.47 12.58
N GLY A 385 0.64 -2.45 13.15
CA GLY A 385 -0.80 -2.27 13.07
C GLY A 385 -1.27 -2.08 11.64
N LEU A 386 -0.53 -1.31 10.84
CA LEU A 386 -0.81 -1.10 9.41
C LEU A 386 -0.68 -2.39 8.59
N VAL A 387 0.41 -3.16 8.77
CA VAL A 387 0.60 -4.46 8.10
C VAL A 387 -0.51 -5.44 8.48
N THR A 388 -0.86 -5.51 9.77
CA THR A 388 -1.99 -6.34 10.24
C THR A 388 -3.32 -5.90 9.60
N TYR A 389 -3.49 -4.61 9.35
CA TYR A 389 -4.66 -4.09 8.64
C TYR A 389 -4.67 -4.47 7.14
N PHE A 390 -3.52 -4.51 6.46
CA PHE A 390 -3.42 -5.05 5.09
C PHE A 390 -3.67 -6.56 5.01
N GLU A 391 -3.50 -7.27 6.11
CA GLU A 391 -3.86 -8.69 6.22
C GLU A 391 -5.36 -8.90 6.52
N SER A 392 -6.11 -7.82 6.73
CA SER A 392 -7.55 -7.88 7.01
C SER A 392 -8.38 -8.21 5.78
N GLY A 393 -9.67 -8.49 6.00
CA GLY A 393 -10.64 -8.82 4.94
C GLY A 393 -10.80 -7.73 3.86
N GLU A 394 -10.46 -6.48 4.14
CA GLU A 394 -10.62 -5.35 3.20
C GLU A 394 -9.67 -5.46 2.00
N PHE A 395 -8.48 -6.04 2.19
CA PHE A 395 -7.45 -6.23 1.15
C PHE A 395 -7.41 -7.66 0.59
N THR A 396 -8.43 -8.48 0.86
CA THR A 396 -8.45 -9.88 0.36
C THR A 396 -8.45 -9.94 -1.18
N ASN A 397 -9.09 -8.98 -1.85
CA ASN A 397 -9.20 -8.93 -3.31
C ASN A 397 -8.35 -7.83 -3.96
N HIS A 398 -7.63 -7.05 -3.15
CA HIS A 398 -6.84 -5.90 -3.59
C HIS A 398 -5.49 -5.94 -2.89
N SER A 399 -4.40 -5.92 -3.66
CA SER A 399 -3.07 -5.83 -3.05
C SER A 399 -2.90 -4.48 -2.36
N PRO A 400 -2.28 -4.44 -1.17
CA PRO A 400 -1.87 -3.16 -0.57
C PRO A 400 -0.83 -2.45 -1.47
N PRO A 401 -0.62 -1.13 -1.29
CA PRO A 401 0.32 -0.37 -2.12
C PRO A 401 1.74 -0.94 -2.02
N TYR A 402 2.42 -1.12 -3.15
CA TYR A 402 3.78 -1.65 -3.18
C TYR A 402 4.76 -0.80 -2.33
N HIS A 403 4.60 0.51 -2.39
CA HIS A 403 5.36 1.46 -1.60
C HIS A 403 4.41 2.55 -1.11
N PHE A 404 4.72 3.15 0.02
CA PHE A 404 3.93 4.23 0.59
C PHE A 404 4.75 5.01 1.61
N LEU A 405 4.21 6.16 2.00
CA LEU A 405 4.68 6.93 3.13
C LEU A 405 3.72 6.76 4.31
N ALA A 406 4.20 7.00 5.52
CA ALA A 406 3.37 7.05 6.71
C ALA A 406 3.81 8.14 7.68
N VAL A 407 2.84 8.66 8.42
CA VAL A 407 3.01 9.70 9.44
C VAL A 407 2.35 9.28 10.75
N ASP A 408 2.93 9.70 11.86
CA ASP A 408 2.46 9.39 13.21
C ASP A 408 2.66 10.59 14.15
N ARG A 409 2.50 10.37 15.47
CA ARG A 409 2.65 11.45 16.46
C ARG A 409 4.07 12.03 16.50
N GLN A 410 5.10 11.25 16.19
CA GLN A 410 6.47 11.74 16.12
C GLN A 410 6.60 12.72 14.95
N THR A 411 6.02 12.39 13.79
CA THR A 411 5.95 13.33 12.65
C THR A 411 5.34 14.67 13.05
N LEU A 412 4.25 14.65 13.82
CA LEU A 412 3.64 15.87 14.34
C LEU A 412 4.58 16.62 15.29
N ALA A 413 5.24 15.93 16.21
CA ALA A 413 6.19 16.55 17.14
C ALA A 413 7.31 17.28 16.38
N ASP A 414 7.87 16.63 15.36
CA ASP A 414 8.93 17.20 14.53
C ASP A 414 8.42 18.39 13.71
N ALA A 415 7.17 18.34 13.20
CA ALA A 415 6.51 19.47 12.55
C ALA A 415 6.27 20.67 13.47
N MET A 416 6.34 20.50 14.79
CA MET A 416 6.16 21.57 15.78
C MET A 416 7.48 22.24 16.18
N GLU A 417 8.63 21.61 15.91
CA GLU A 417 9.94 22.17 16.24
C GLU A 417 10.26 23.44 15.43
N PRO A 418 11.16 24.31 15.88
CA PRO A 418 11.63 25.46 15.10
C PRO A 418 12.22 25.01 13.75
N PHE A 419 11.97 25.78 12.68
CA PHE A 419 12.36 25.41 11.31
C PHE A 419 13.86 25.10 11.17
N ASP A 420 14.71 25.83 11.86
CA ASP A 420 16.17 25.66 11.88
C ASP A 420 16.67 24.38 12.57
N GLU A 421 15.80 23.69 13.29
CA GLU A 421 16.10 22.43 13.99
C GLU A 421 15.49 21.20 13.28
N ARG A 422 14.70 21.38 12.20
CA ARG A 422 13.95 20.30 11.52
C ARG A 422 14.74 19.50 10.50
N ASP A 423 15.75 20.09 9.87
CA ASP A 423 16.51 19.47 8.75
C ASP A 423 17.25 18.18 9.15
N ALA A 424 17.25 17.80 10.43
CA ALA A 424 17.87 16.57 10.94
C ALA A 424 16.87 15.66 11.69
N LEU A 425 15.57 15.94 11.63
CA LEU A 425 14.55 15.16 12.34
C LEU A 425 14.00 14.03 11.47
N GLU A 426 13.97 12.81 12.03
CA GLU A 426 13.42 11.62 11.39
C GLU A 426 11.87 11.66 11.37
N ALA A 427 11.31 12.57 10.58
CA ALA A 427 9.90 12.92 10.64
C ALA A 427 8.98 11.90 9.95
N ILE A 428 9.38 11.30 8.82
CA ILE A 428 8.48 10.52 7.96
C ILE A 428 8.95 9.08 7.82
N ILE A 429 8.01 8.16 7.69
CA ILE A 429 8.27 6.76 7.37
C ILE A 429 8.06 6.53 5.88
N VAL A 430 9.01 5.85 5.23
CA VAL A 430 8.84 5.25 3.89
C VAL A 430 8.86 3.74 4.02
N ALA A 431 7.98 3.06 3.29
CA ALA A 431 7.89 1.60 3.29
C ALA A 431 7.82 1.04 1.88
N SER A 432 8.38 -0.15 1.70
CA SER A 432 8.32 -0.91 0.43
C SER A 432 8.19 -2.40 0.70
N TYR A 433 7.40 -3.08 -0.14
CA TYR A 433 7.33 -4.54 -0.19
C TYR A 433 8.68 -5.17 -0.56
N GLU A 434 9.46 -4.51 -1.41
CA GLU A 434 10.75 -5.01 -1.92
C GLU A 434 11.72 -5.32 -0.78
N ALA A 435 11.64 -4.54 0.30
CA ALA A 435 12.43 -4.73 1.50
C ALA A 435 12.07 -5.99 2.30
N GLY A 436 10.81 -6.43 2.20
CA GLY A 436 10.30 -7.66 2.82
C GLY A 436 10.32 -8.87 1.87
N ASP A 437 10.78 -8.70 0.63
CA ASP A 437 10.80 -9.79 -0.34
C ASP A 437 11.98 -10.72 -0.10
N VAL A 438 11.67 -12.01 -0.03
CA VAL A 438 12.65 -13.09 -0.04
C VAL A 438 12.75 -13.62 -1.45
N TRP A 439 13.85 -13.29 -2.11
CA TRP A 439 14.12 -13.70 -3.50
C TRP A 439 14.76 -15.09 -3.56
N PHE A 440 14.29 -15.91 -4.51
CA PHE A 440 14.83 -17.23 -4.82
C PHE A 440 15.60 -17.19 -6.13
N SER A 441 16.88 -17.54 -6.08
CA SER A 441 17.80 -17.48 -7.22
C SER A 441 18.44 -18.83 -7.52
N ASP A 442 18.72 -19.07 -8.81
CA ASP A 442 19.45 -20.26 -9.24
C ASP A 442 20.97 -20.13 -9.03
N ASP A 443 21.72 -21.19 -9.37
CA ASP A 443 23.19 -21.24 -9.29
C ASP A 443 23.90 -20.20 -10.17
N MET A 444 23.17 -19.55 -11.07
CA MET A 444 23.65 -18.44 -11.90
C MET A 444 23.20 -17.07 -11.37
N ASN A 445 22.70 -16.99 -10.14
CA ASN A 445 22.18 -15.78 -9.50
C ASN A 445 21.02 -15.14 -10.29
N ARG A 446 20.20 -15.97 -10.94
CA ARG A 446 19.00 -15.51 -11.64
C ARG A 446 17.78 -15.77 -10.77
N SER A 447 17.10 -14.70 -10.38
CA SER A 447 15.85 -14.78 -9.62
C SER A 447 14.78 -15.48 -10.44
N PHE A 448 14.09 -16.43 -9.81
CA PHE A 448 13.05 -17.25 -10.42
C PHE A 448 11.70 -17.13 -9.71
N GLY A 449 11.70 -16.63 -8.49
CA GLY A 449 10.49 -16.26 -7.77
C GLY A 449 10.84 -15.49 -6.52
N TYR A 450 9.82 -14.99 -5.84
CA TYR A 450 9.96 -14.36 -4.53
C TYR A 450 8.70 -14.61 -3.70
N ILE A 451 8.85 -14.50 -2.38
CA ILE A 451 7.72 -14.43 -1.44
C ILE A 451 7.86 -13.13 -0.67
N SER A 452 6.78 -12.35 -0.63
CA SER A 452 6.73 -11.15 0.20
C SER A 452 6.40 -11.55 1.63
N THR A 453 7.25 -11.15 2.58
CA THR A 453 7.03 -11.40 4.02
C THR A 453 6.47 -10.18 4.74
N GLY A 454 6.11 -9.13 3.99
CA GLY A 454 5.59 -7.87 4.51
C GLY A 454 6.34 -6.67 3.95
N TYR A 455 6.41 -5.60 4.74
CA TYR A 455 7.06 -4.36 4.38
C TYR A 455 8.31 -4.15 5.23
N GLY A 456 9.41 -3.79 4.58
CA GLY A 456 10.47 -3.07 5.26
C GLY A 456 10.19 -1.57 5.22
N TYR A 457 10.62 -0.87 6.25
CA TYR A 457 10.42 0.56 6.36
C TYR A 457 11.67 1.25 6.90
N TYR A 458 11.81 2.53 6.53
CA TYR A 458 12.85 3.43 6.98
C TYR A 458 12.19 4.71 7.49
N ARG A 459 12.79 5.31 8.52
CA ARG A 459 12.37 6.61 9.04
C ARG A 459 13.51 7.60 8.83
N GLY A 460 13.20 8.73 8.24
CA GLY A 460 14.19 9.76 7.91
C GLY A 460 13.55 11.13 7.81
N ASP A 461 14.38 12.13 7.53
CA ASP A 461 13.90 13.46 7.19
C ASP A 461 13.14 13.46 5.86
N TYR A 462 12.49 14.60 5.55
CA TYR A 462 11.66 14.73 4.36
C TYR A 462 12.43 14.52 3.06
N ASP A 463 13.63 15.11 2.92
CA ASP A 463 14.41 15.06 1.69
C ASP A 463 14.91 13.64 1.42
N GLU A 464 15.41 12.93 2.44
CA GLU A 464 15.82 11.55 2.32
C GLU A 464 14.65 10.64 1.93
N VAL A 465 13.53 10.76 2.64
CA VAL A 465 12.33 9.95 2.40
C VAL A 465 11.73 10.23 1.03
N GLN A 466 11.66 11.49 0.60
CA GLN A 466 11.17 11.85 -0.72
C GLN A 466 12.06 11.27 -1.81
N ASN A 467 13.39 11.35 -1.66
CA ASN A 467 14.33 10.74 -2.61
C ASN A 467 14.14 9.21 -2.70
N ILE A 468 13.97 8.54 -1.56
CA ILE A 468 13.68 7.09 -1.54
C ILE A 468 12.35 6.81 -2.24
N HIS A 469 11.30 7.56 -1.93
CA HIS A 469 9.98 7.40 -2.54
C HIS A 469 10.01 7.57 -4.06
N ILE A 470 10.64 8.65 -4.55
CA ILE A 470 10.79 8.90 -6.00
C ILE A 470 11.50 7.71 -6.64
N ASN A 471 12.63 7.26 -6.10
CA ASN A 471 13.38 6.13 -6.66
C ASN A 471 12.57 4.82 -6.68
N LEU A 472 11.72 4.58 -5.68
CA LEU A 472 10.77 3.47 -5.66
C LEU A 472 9.70 3.62 -6.76
N VAL A 473 9.08 4.79 -6.88
CA VAL A 473 8.04 5.10 -7.89
C VAL A 473 8.57 4.89 -9.30
N ILE A 474 9.77 5.39 -9.61
CA ILE A 474 10.39 5.26 -10.95
C ILE A 474 11.21 3.97 -11.12
N SER A 475 11.29 3.13 -10.07
CA SER A 475 12.09 1.89 -10.03
C SER A 475 13.55 2.10 -10.49
N ASN A 476 14.16 3.20 -10.05
CA ASN A 476 15.52 3.60 -10.46
C ASN A 476 16.62 2.96 -9.62
N MET A 477 16.34 2.67 -8.35
CA MET A 477 17.25 2.01 -7.41
C MET A 477 16.50 0.98 -6.59
N SER A 478 17.19 -0.10 -6.22
CA SER A 478 16.66 -1.14 -5.33
C SER A 478 16.66 -0.71 -3.88
N TRP A 479 15.81 -1.33 -3.05
CA TRP A 479 15.72 -1.00 -1.63
C TRP A 479 17.06 -1.15 -0.89
N ASP A 480 17.87 -2.18 -1.20
CA ASP A 480 19.19 -2.36 -0.58
C ASP A 480 20.21 -1.28 -0.97
N GLU A 481 20.07 -0.70 -2.17
CA GLU A 481 20.92 0.40 -2.63
C GLU A 481 20.58 1.72 -1.93
N MET A 482 19.28 1.96 -1.71
CA MET A 482 18.78 3.18 -1.06
C MET A 482 18.95 3.13 0.45
N CYS A 483 18.62 2.00 1.07
CA CYS A 483 18.60 1.82 2.51
C CYS A 483 19.66 0.80 2.94
N GLN A 484 20.95 1.16 2.84
CA GLN A 484 22.09 0.25 3.09
C GLN A 484 22.16 -0.32 4.53
N HIS A 485 21.40 0.28 5.46
CA HIS A 485 21.28 -0.20 6.84
C HIS A 485 20.00 -1.03 7.09
N SER A 486 19.12 -1.12 6.10
CA SER A 486 17.90 -1.93 6.16
C SER A 486 18.21 -3.36 5.69
N PRO A 487 17.79 -4.40 6.43
CA PRO A 487 18.12 -5.78 6.07
C PRO A 487 17.28 -6.23 4.86
N VAL A 488 17.94 -6.55 3.74
CA VAL A 488 17.33 -7.29 2.63
C VAL A 488 17.82 -8.74 2.68
N PHE A 489 16.88 -9.69 2.58
CA PHE A 489 17.16 -11.12 2.74
C PHE A 489 17.18 -11.83 1.39
N ILE A 490 18.33 -12.37 1.00
CA ILE A 490 18.49 -13.20 -0.21
C ILE A 490 18.83 -14.63 0.23
N ILE A 491 18.06 -15.60 -0.22
CA ILE A 491 18.33 -17.02 0.02
C ILE A 491 18.97 -17.61 -1.24
N ASP A 492 20.28 -17.84 -1.21
CA ASP A 492 20.96 -18.58 -2.27
C ASP A 492 20.82 -20.09 -2.01
N LEU A 493 20.21 -20.79 -2.95
CA LEU A 493 20.19 -22.25 -2.95
C LEU A 493 21.50 -22.73 -3.56
N ASP A 494 22.41 -23.28 -2.74
CA ASP A 494 23.71 -23.81 -3.20
C ASP A 494 23.49 -25.26 -3.72
N PHE A 495 23.56 -25.45 -5.05
CA PHE A 495 23.09 -26.68 -5.72
C PHE A 495 24.07 -27.87 -5.69
N ALA A 496 25.15 -27.80 -4.90
CA ALA A 496 26.19 -28.83 -4.83
C ALA A 496 26.14 -29.65 -3.52
N GLY A 497 24.97 -30.17 -3.14
CA GLY A 497 24.84 -31.12 -2.00
C GLY A 497 25.28 -30.59 -0.62
N SER A 498 25.63 -29.31 -0.52
CA SER A 498 25.86 -28.58 0.71
C SER A 498 24.61 -27.75 1.02
N LYS A 499 24.27 -27.66 2.31
CA LYS A 499 23.13 -26.92 2.87
C LYS A 499 22.84 -25.59 2.13
N PRO A 500 21.57 -25.14 2.07
CA PRO A 500 21.24 -23.80 1.58
C PRO A 500 22.14 -22.76 2.25
N ARG A 501 22.77 -21.91 1.44
CA ARG A 501 23.64 -20.84 1.94
C ARG A 501 22.85 -19.56 1.87
N ILE A 502 22.33 -19.12 3.00
CA ILE A 502 21.85 -17.73 3.11
C ILE A 502 23.06 -16.82 2.92
N ARG A 503 23.14 -16.10 1.78
CA ARG A 503 24.14 -15.04 1.61
C ARG A 503 23.56 -13.75 2.17
N GLU A 504 24.01 -13.44 3.38
CA GLU A 504 23.82 -12.13 3.98
C GLU A 504 24.65 -11.11 3.18
N LYS A 505 24.00 -10.21 2.43
CA LYS A 505 24.62 -8.93 2.06
C LYS A 505 24.70 -8.12 3.36
N LYS A 506 25.92 -7.87 3.84
CA LYS A 506 26.27 -7.29 5.15
C LYS A 506 25.25 -6.27 5.72
N SER A 507 24.51 -6.69 6.75
CA SER A 507 24.37 -5.94 8.01
C SER A 507 24.11 -6.96 9.12
N ALA A 508 25.21 -7.40 9.73
CA ALA A 508 25.27 -8.58 10.57
C ALA A 508 24.41 -8.47 11.84
N THR A 509 23.79 -9.60 12.23
CA THR A 509 23.35 -10.03 13.58
C THR A 509 21.85 -10.34 13.70
N VAL A 510 21.01 -10.10 12.69
CA VAL A 510 19.54 -10.26 12.86
C VAL A 510 18.99 -11.56 12.26
N ALA A 511 19.60 -12.15 11.22
CA ALA A 511 19.03 -13.33 10.54
C ALA A 511 19.09 -14.63 11.37
N LYS A 512 20.15 -14.82 12.17
CA LYS A 512 20.22 -15.97 13.09
C LYS A 512 19.25 -15.82 14.25
N ASP A 513 19.07 -14.59 14.74
CA ASP A 513 18.09 -14.28 15.77
C ASP A 513 16.66 -14.37 15.23
N LEU A 514 16.35 -14.00 13.98
CA LEU A 514 15.00 -14.13 13.40
C LEU A 514 14.65 -15.57 13.00
N TYR A 515 15.61 -16.35 12.51
CA TYR A 515 15.43 -17.79 12.25
C TYR A 515 15.30 -18.61 13.55
N GLU A 516 15.92 -18.16 14.66
CA GLU A 516 15.74 -18.77 15.99
C GLU A 516 14.53 -18.17 16.77
N ARG A 517 14.06 -16.95 16.44
CA ARG A 517 12.90 -16.28 17.07
C ARG A 517 11.57 -16.54 16.39
N SER A 518 11.52 -17.04 15.16
CA SER A 518 10.27 -17.60 14.59
C SER A 518 9.71 -18.76 15.41
N HIS A 519 10.49 -19.29 16.37
CA HIS A 519 10.01 -20.24 17.38
C HIS A 519 9.69 -19.66 18.77
N VAL A 520 9.93 -18.38 19.09
CA VAL A 520 9.60 -17.82 20.42
C VAL A 520 9.32 -16.30 20.39
N ALA A 521 8.10 -15.92 20.81
CA ALA A 521 7.62 -14.60 21.28
C ALA A 521 7.26 -13.56 20.19
N LEU A 522 6.03 -13.03 20.01
CA LEU A 522 4.96 -12.63 20.94
C LEU A 522 5.43 -11.76 22.13
N TYR A 523 5.10 -10.45 22.09
CA TYR A 523 5.04 -9.40 23.14
C TYR A 523 6.03 -8.18 23.10
N GLN A 524 5.41 -7.01 23.35
CA GLN A 524 5.78 -5.59 23.24
C GLN A 524 6.70 -5.00 24.40
N PRO A 525 6.66 -3.69 24.76
CA PRO A 525 7.59 -2.61 24.34
C PRO A 525 8.26 -1.87 25.54
N GLN A 526 9.32 -1.06 25.38
CA GLN A 526 9.64 0.00 26.38
C GLN A 526 10.30 1.24 25.76
N TYR A 527 9.60 2.37 25.90
CA TYR A 527 10.18 3.72 25.99
C TYR A 527 10.95 3.88 27.31
N LEU A 528 12.12 4.56 27.30
CA LEU A 528 12.40 5.70 28.19
C LEU A 528 13.75 6.39 27.89
N HIS A 529 13.69 7.71 27.84
CA HIS A 529 14.77 8.69 27.72
C HIS A 529 16.01 8.43 28.61
N GLN A 530 17.19 8.75 28.06
CA GLN A 530 18.42 9.05 28.82
C GLN A 530 18.30 10.41 29.55
N PRO A 531 19.24 10.73 30.46
CA PRO A 531 20.28 11.64 29.98
C PRO A 531 21.70 11.36 30.51
N ARG A 532 22.68 11.73 29.68
CA ARG A 532 24.11 11.92 30.02
C ARG A 532 24.31 13.05 31.04
N LYS A 533 25.34 12.93 31.87
CA LYS A 533 26.26 14.05 32.18
C LYS A 533 27.66 13.52 32.52
N ASP A 534 28.64 14.18 31.92
CA ASP A 534 30.06 13.84 31.89
C ASP A 534 30.83 14.08 33.22
N SER A 535 31.96 13.38 33.31
CA SER A 535 33.25 13.61 34.02
C SER A 535 33.35 14.78 35.02
N THR A 536 34.06 14.70 36.16
CA THR A 536 35.49 14.33 36.28
C THR A 536 35.87 14.28 37.79
N GLU A 537 36.73 13.32 38.13
CA GLU A 537 37.82 13.32 39.13
C GLU A 537 37.63 13.48 40.66
N ALA A 538 38.10 12.41 41.32
CA ALA A 538 39.12 12.34 42.39
C ALA A 538 38.71 12.45 43.88
N ASN A 539 38.90 11.31 44.58
CA ASN A 539 39.67 11.10 45.84
C ASN A 539 39.49 12.11 47.00
N THR A 540 39.27 11.76 48.28
CA THR A 540 39.71 10.60 49.08
C THR A 540 39.17 10.69 50.53
N SER A 541 38.94 9.50 51.14
CA SER A 541 39.23 9.04 52.52
C SER A 541 38.78 9.80 53.80
N LYS A 542 38.33 9.01 54.81
CA LYS A 542 38.45 9.33 56.25
C LYS A 542 38.72 8.08 57.11
N LEU A 543 39.87 8.11 57.79
CA LEU A 543 40.22 7.64 59.14
C LEU A 543 41.78 7.60 59.16
N THR A 544 42.57 8.33 59.94
CA THR A 544 42.51 9.43 60.95
C THR A 544 44.00 9.75 61.32
N PRO A 545 44.38 10.66 62.24
CA PRO A 545 43.74 11.87 62.80
C PRO A 545 44.67 13.12 62.85
N SER A 546 44.14 14.31 63.15
CA SER A 546 44.62 15.20 64.24
C SER A 546 44.05 16.63 64.20
N ARG A 547 43.49 17.02 65.36
CA ARG A 547 43.55 18.32 66.07
C ARG A 547 43.13 19.64 65.37
N CYS A 548 42.11 20.24 66.01
CA CYS A 548 42.10 21.57 66.64
C CYS A 548 41.60 22.83 65.88
N PHE A 549 40.54 23.38 66.50
CA PHE A 549 40.12 24.79 66.66
C PHE A 549 39.37 25.55 65.54
N THR A 550 38.20 26.04 65.98
CA THR A 550 37.19 27.03 65.54
C THR A 550 37.74 28.48 65.32
N PRO A 551 36.93 29.53 65.06
CA PRO A 551 35.61 29.72 64.37
C PRO A 551 35.54 30.96 63.42
N SER A 552 34.35 31.21 62.83
CA SER A 552 33.81 32.52 62.37
C SER A 552 34.40 33.05 61.04
N ASP A 553 33.73 33.79 60.15
CA ASP A 553 32.46 34.51 60.13
C ASP A 553 32.07 34.76 58.65
N ALA A 554 30.78 34.98 58.42
CA ALA A 554 30.13 35.88 57.46
C ALA A 554 30.81 36.28 56.12
N ALA A 555 30.12 36.04 55.01
CA ALA A 555 29.42 37.04 54.18
C ALA A 555 28.87 36.40 52.90
#